data_AF-E1Z308-F1
#
_entry.id   AF-E1Z308-F1
#
_cell.length_a   1.000
_cell.length_b   1.000
_cell.length_c   1.000
_cell.angle_alpha   90.00
_cell.angle_beta   90.00
_cell.angle_gamma   90.00
#
_symmetry.space_group_name_H-M   'P 1'
#
loop_
_entity.id
_entity.type
_entity.pdbx_description
1 polymer ?
#
loop_
_entity_poly.entity_id
_entity_poly.type
_entity_poly.pdbx_seq_one_letter_code
_entity_poly.pdbx_strand_id
1 'polypeptide(L)' 'LSLEWLRDAPDEVARNYLMNINGLGRKSVGCIMLLCLGKKEFPVDTNVGRICARWV' A
#
# COMPACT_ATOMS: atom_id res chain seq x y z
N LEU A 1 -9.97 12.99 14.02
CA LEU A 1 -8.94 12.02 14.43
C LEU A 1 -7.81 12.08 13.41
N SER A 2 -6.53 11.98 13.83
CA SER A 2 -5.38 12.02 12.93
C SER A 2 -4.84 10.62 12.65
N LEU A 3 -4.33 10.39 11.43
CA LEU A 3 -3.67 9.13 11.00
C LEU A 3 -2.14 9.20 11.02
N GLU A 4 -1.56 10.28 11.57
CA GLU A 4 -0.09 10.47 11.56
C GLU A 4 0.69 9.37 12.29
N TRP A 5 0.07 8.68 13.26
CA TRP A 5 0.68 7.54 13.96
C TRP A 5 1.07 6.38 13.03
N LEU A 6 0.48 6.28 11.84
CA LEU A 6 0.81 5.25 10.86
C LEU A 6 2.23 5.39 10.29
N ARG A 7 2.87 6.56 10.38
CA ARG A 7 4.26 6.77 9.93
C ARG A 7 5.24 5.98 10.79
N ASP A 8 5.03 6.02 12.11
CA ASP A 8 5.92 5.39 13.10
C ASP A 8 5.51 3.94 13.41
N ALA A 9 4.30 3.53 13.01
CA ALA A 9 3.83 2.16 13.19
C ALA A 9 4.68 1.15 12.38
N PRO A 10 4.88 -0.08 12.88
CA PRO A 10 5.46 -1.16 12.08
C PRO A 10 4.68 -1.41 10.78
N ASP A 11 5.36 -1.80 9.72
CA ASP A 11 4.75 -1.92 8.37
C ASP A 11 3.57 -2.88 8.34
N GLU A 12 3.62 -3.97 9.10
CA GLU A 12 2.52 -4.93 9.22
C GLU A 12 1.30 -4.31 9.90
N VAL A 13 1.52 -3.53 10.97
CA VAL A 13 0.44 -2.86 11.72
C VAL A 13 -0.26 -1.83 10.83
N ALA A 14 0.51 -0.98 10.15
CA ALA A 14 -0.04 0.03 9.25
C ALA A 14 -0.82 -0.62 8.09
N ARG A 15 -0.27 -1.68 7.49
CA ARG A 15 -0.93 -2.43 6.41
C ARG A 15 -2.24 -3.07 6.89
N ASN A 16 -2.23 -3.76 8.03
CA ASN A 16 -3.42 -4.44 8.57
C ASN A 16 -4.51 -3.44 8.96
N TYR A 17 -4.14 -2.30 9.56
CA TYR A 17 -5.09 -1.23 9.86
C TYR A 17 -5.77 -0.71 8.59
N LEU A 18 -4.99 -0.36 7.56
CA LEU A 18 -5.52 0.16 6.30
C LEU A 18 -6.34 -0.89 5.53
N MET A 19 -5.94 -2.17 5.56
CA MET A 19 -6.67 -3.28 4.93
C MET A 19 -8.04 -3.55 5.59
N ASN A 20 -8.23 -3.16 6.85
CA ASN A 20 -9.51 -3.29 7.54
C ASN A 20 -10.51 -2.17 7.20
N ILE A 21 -10.10 -1.16 6.43
CA ILE A 21 -10.99 -0.09 5.98
C ILE A 21 -11.77 -0.57 4.75
N ASN A 22 -13.10 -0.61 4.86
CA ASN A 22 -13.97 -1.02 3.75
C ASN A 22 -13.70 -0.17 2.49
N GLY A 23 -13.50 -0.84 1.36
CA GLY A 23 -13.17 -0.21 0.08
C GLY A 23 -11.66 -0.05 -0.19
N LEU A 24 -10.78 -0.29 0.80
CA LEU A 24 -9.34 -0.36 0.56
C LEU A 24 -8.91 -1.79 0.27
N GLY A 25 -8.33 -1.99 -0.92
CA GLY A 25 -7.70 -3.25 -1.32
C GLY A 25 -6.17 -3.15 -1.33
N ARG A 26 -5.52 -4.30 -1.55
CA ARG A 26 -4.04 -4.44 -1.55
C ARG A 26 -3.31 -3.37 -2.36
N LYS A 27 -3.80 -3.04 -3.56
CA LYS A 27 -3.22 -1.98 -4.41
C LYS A 27 -3.29 -0.61 -3.72
N SER A 28 -4.46 -0.23 -3.23
CA SER A 28 -4.69 1.07 -2.61
C SER A 28 -3.87 1.22 -1.33
N VAL A 29 -3.89 0.19 -0.47
CA VAL A 29 -3.07 0.15 0.74
C VAL A 29 -1.58 0.25 0.37
N GLY A 30 -1.13 -0.49 -0.65
CA GLY A 30 0.26 -0.43 -1.08
C GLY A 30 0.68 0.95 -1.60
N CYS A 31 -0.20 1.65 -2.32
CA CYS A 31 0.04 3.04 -2.72
C CYS A 31 0.15 3.98 -1.51
N ILE A 32 -0.69 3.84 -0.48
CA ILE A 32 -0.62 4.67 0.72
C ILE A 32 0.69 4.41 1.48
N MET A 33 1.03 3.14 1.66
CA MET A 33 2.26 2.71 2.32
C MET A 33 3.50 3.31 1.63
N LEU A 34 3.55 3.21 0.30
CA LEU A 34 4.67 3.73 -0.49
C LEU A 34 4.70 5.27 -0.57
N LEU A 35 3.61 5.87 -1.03
CA LEU A 35 3.58 7.28 -1.46
C LEU A 35 3.31 8.26 -0.31
N CYS A 36 2.63 7.83 0.75
CA CYS A 36 2.28 8.70 1.88
C CYS A 36 3.12 8.42 3.13
N LEU A 37 3.42 7.14 3.40
CA LEU A 37 4.14 6.71 4.60
C LEU A 37 5.64 6.43 4.34
N GLY A 38 6.08 6.41 3.08
CA GLY A 38 7.48 6.16 2.72
C GLY A 38 7.97 4.74 3.03
N LYS A 39 7.05 3.79 3.22
CA LYS A 39 7.33 2.39 3.55
C LYS A 39 7.63 1.59 2.29
N LYS A 40 8.47 0.56 2.42
CA LYS A 40 8.87 -0.27 1.27
C LYS A 40 7.67 -1.10 0.79
N GLU A 41 7.15 -0.75 -0.38
CA GLU A 41 6.07 -1.50 -1.01
C GLU A 41 6.08 -1.39 -2.55
N PHE A 42 5.55 -2.40 -3.22
CA PHE A 42 5.41 -2.47 -4.67
C PHE A 42 3.93 -2.68 -5.08
N PRO A 43 3.12 -1.60 -5.14
CA PRO A 43 1.71 -1.70 -5.52
C PRO A 43 1.58 -2.06 -7.01
N VAL A 44 0.98 -3.22 -7.28
CA VAL A 44 0.73 -3.71 -8.64
C VAL A 44 -0.67 -3.32 -9.11
N ASP A 45 -0.73 -2.48 -10.14
CA ASP A 45 -1.95 -2.21 -10.89
C ASP A 45 -1.95 -2.96 -12.24
N THR A 46 -2.99 -2.75 -13.05
CA THR A 46 -3.12 -3.41 -14.36
C THR A 46 -1.96 -3.09 -15.30
N ASN A 47 -1.39 -1.89 -15.24
CA ASN A 47 -0.30 -1.49 -16.13
C ASN A 47 1.02 -2.11 -15.67
N VAL A 48 1.33 -2.03 -14.37
CA VAL A 48 2.49 -2.70 -13.76
C VAL A 48 2.41 -4.20 -14.02
N GLY A 49 1.27 -4.84 -13.75
CA GLY A 49 1.08 -6.26 -13.98
C GLY A 49 1.24 -6.65 -15.46
N ARG A 50 0.73 -5.84 -16.40
CA ARG A 50 0.91 -6.06 -17.83
C ARG A 50 2.37 -5.96 -18.25
N ILE A 51 3.10 -4.96 -17.72
CA ILE A 51 4.53 -4.79 -18.00
C ILE A 51 5.30 -6.00 -17.47
N CYS A 52 5.11 -6.34 -16.18
CA CYS A 52 5.80 -7.46 -15.54
C CYS A 52 5.51 -8.82 -16.20
N ALA A 53 4.32 -9.03 -16.77
CA ALA A 53 3.97 -10.32 -17.38
C ALA A 53 4.36 -10.46 -18.87
N ARG A 54 4.65 -9.35 -19.56
CA ARG A 54 4.88 -9.35 -21.02
C ARG A 54 6.25 -8.80 -21.44
N TRP A 55 6.91 -8.06 -20.56
CA TRP A 55 8.14 -7.31 -20.86
C TRP A 55 9.26 -7.61 -19.85
N VAL A 56 9.06 -8.61 -18.98
CA VAL A 56 10.12 -9.23 -18.17
C VAL A 56 10.67 -10.43 -18.94
#